data_AF-A0A938LVU4-F1
#
_entry.id   AF-A0A938LVU4-F1
#
_cell.length_a   1.000
_cell.length_b   1.000
_cell.length_c   1.000
_cell.angle_alpha   90.00
_cell.angle_beta   90.00
_cell.angle_gamma   90.00
#
_symmetry.space_group_name_H-M   'P 1'
#
loop_
_entity.id
_entity.type
_entity.pdbx_description
1 polymer ?
#
loop_
_entity_poly.entity_id
_entity_poly.type
_entity_poly.pdbx_seq_one_letter_code
_entity_poly.pdbx_strand_id
1 'polypeptide(L)' 'MHLADFPQSGRVVPEFDDPSIREIIRRPCRIVYRVRTQDQMVEIARIWHAARGIPQL' A
#
# COMPACT_ATOMS: atom_id res chain seq x y z
N MET A 1 -2.53 -11.44 -7.26
CA MET A 1 -3.65 -10.60 -6.80
C MET A 1 -3.58 -9.26 -7.50
N HIS A 2 -4.67 -8.84 -8.13
CA HIS A 2 -4.74 -7.61 -8.90
C HIS A 2 -5.42 -6.54 -8.04
N LEU A 3 -4.75 -5.39 -7.88
CA LEU A 3 -5.14 -4.38 -6.90
C LEU A 3 -6.43 -3.65 -7.30
N ALA A 4 -6.69 -3.51 -8.60
CA ALA A 4 -7.92 -2.90 -9.10
C ALA A 4 -9.16 -3.72 -8.72
N ASP A 5 -9.04 -5.05 -8.67
CA ASP A 5 -10.16 -5.95 -8.36
C ASP A 5 -10.33 -6.14 -6.85
N PHE A 6 -9.23 -6.08 -6.09
CA PHE A 6 -9.21 -6.33 -4.63
C PHE A 6 -8.40 -5.27 -3.87
N PRO A 7 -8.87 -4.01 -3.83
CA PRO A 7 -8.12 -2.90 -3.21
C PRO A 7 -7.89 -3.09 -1.71
N GLN A 8 -8.77 -3.79 -1.00
CA GLN A 8 -8.66 -4.04 0.44
C GLN A 8 -7.74 -5.20 0.81
N SER A 9 -7.11 -5.86 -0.16
CA SER A 9 -6.28 -7.05 0.07
C SER A 9 -4.95 -6.80 0.76
N GLY A 10 -4.42 -5.59 0.68
CA GLY A 10 -3.26 -5.16 1.45
C GLY A 10 -3.59 -5.06 2.93
N ARG A 11 -2.58 -5.25 3.78
CA ARG A 11 -2.73 -5.02 5.22
C ARG A 11 -2.74 -3.51 5.51
N VAL A 12 -3.38 -3.11 6.60
CA VAL A 12 -3.30 -1.73 7.10
C VAL A 12 -1.84 -1.41 7.40
N VAL A 13 -1.40 -0.21 7.03
CA VAL A 13 -0.04 0.26 7.32
C VAL A 13 0.07 0.50 8.84
N PRO A 14 0.91 -0.27 9.56
CA PRO A 14 1.00 -0.19 11.03
C PRO A 14 1.31 1.21 11.56
N GLU A 15 1.98 2.04 10.76
CA GLU A 15 2.48 3.36 11.14
C GLU A 15 1.40 4.45 11.17
N PHE A 16 0.24 4.25 10.52
CA PHE A 16 -0.75 5.33 10.34
C PHE A 16 -2.10 5.09 11.03
N ASP A 17 -2.37 3.89 11.55
CA ASP A 17 -3.66 3.48 12.14
C ASP A 17 -4.91 3.86 11.30
N ASP A 18 -4.72 4.01 9.99
CA ASP A 18 -5.76 4.40 9.04
C ASP A 18 -6.08 3.21 8.13
N PRO A 19 -7.29 2.61 8.23
CA PRO A 19 -7.65 1.42 7.45
C PRO A 19 -7.76 1.67 5.94
N SER A 20 -7.77 2.95 5.52
CA SER A 20 -7.69 3.35 4.12
C SER A 20 -6.28 3.28 3.56
N ILE A 21 -5.25 3.40 4.41
CA ILE A 21 -3.84 3.34 4.03
C ILE A 21 -3.35 1.90 4.19
N ARG A 22 -2.98 1.29 3.07
CA ARG A 22 -2.66 -0.12 3.00
C ARG A 22 -1.33 -0.36 2.32
N GLU A 23 -0.79 -1.54 2.58
CA GLU A 23 0.43 -1.99 1.94
C GLU A 23 0.36 -3.43 1.45
N ILE A 24 1.09 -3.67 0.37
CA ILE A 24 1.37 -5.00 -0.16
C ILE A 24 2.88 -5.14 -0.33
N ILE A 25 3.40 -6.30 0.11
CA ILE A 25 4.77 -6.70 -0.18
C ILE A 25 4.75 -7.57 -1.43
N ARG A 26 5.13 -7.00 -2.57
CA ARG A 26 5.41 -7.74 -3.79
C ARG A 26 6.91 -7.75 -4.01
N ARG A 27 7.57 -8.74 -3.42
CA ARG A 27 9.04 -8.84 -3.37
C ARG A 27 9.65 -8.58 -4.76
N PRO A 28 10.70 -7.75 -4.84
CA PRO A 28 11.43 -7.10 -3.76
C PRO A 28 10.86 -5.74 -3.29
N CYS A 29 9.61 -5.39 -3.61
CA CYS A 29 9.03 -4.08 -3.32
C CYS A 29 7.97 -4.09 -2.20
N ARG A 30 7.94 -3.01 -1.40
CA ARG A 30 6.80 -2.59 -0.56
C ARG A 30 6.06 -1.49 -1.30
N ILE A 31 4.77 -1.68 -1.53
CA ILE A 31 3.90 -0.69 -2.17
C ILE A 31 2.93 -0.21 -1.11
N VAL A 32 2.92 1.10 -0.87
CA VAL A 32 1.96 1.77 0.02
C VAL A 32 0.97 2.52 -0.84
N TYR A 33 -0.31 2.35 -0.56
CA TYR A 33 -1.40 2.93 -1.32
C TYR A 33 -2.58 3.29 -0.42
N ARG A 34 -3.46 4.16 -0.91
CA ARG A 34 -4.71 4.54 -0.25
C ARG A 34 -5.90 4.06 -1.05
N VAL A 35 -6.90 3.52 -0.37
CA VAL A 35 -8.20 3.15 -0.96
C VAL A 35 -9.19 4.28 -0.71
N ARG A 36 -9.68 4.91 -1.78
CA ARG A 36 -10.73 5.92 -1.73
C ARG A 36 -12.02 5.30 -2.25
N THR A 37 -12.77 4.67 -1.35
CA THR A 37 -13.98 3.91 -1.68
C THR A 37 -15.06 4.78 -2.35
N GLN A 38 -15.19 6.04 -1.92
CA GLN A 38 -16.15 6.99 -2.49
C GLN A 38 -15.87 7.30 -3.96
N ASP A 39 -14.58 7.39 -4.33
CA ASP A 39 -14.13 7.72 -5.68
C ASP A 39 -13.87 6.45 -6.53
N GLN A 40 -14.10 5.26 -5.97
CA GLN A 40 -13.70 3.96 -6.55
C GLN A 40 -12.24 3.95 -7.04
N MET A 41 -11.36 4.59 -6.28
CA MET A 41 -9.99 4.87 -6.69
C MET A 41 -8.95 4.26 -5.74
N VAL A 42 -7.83 3.85 -6.31
CA VAL A 42 -6.62 3.48 -5.58
C VAL A 42 -5.51 4.46 -5.90
N GLU A 43 -4.99 5.12 -4.88
CA GLU A 43 -3.87 6.07 -4.99
C GLU A 43 -2.58 5.38 -4.55
N ILE A 44 -1.59 5.28 -5.44
CA ILE A 44 -0.28 4.76 -5.07
C ILE A 44 0.53 5.89 -4.43
N ALA A 45 0.75 5.82 -3.12
CA ALA A 45 1.47 6.83 -2.37
C ALA A 45 3.00 6.67 -2.49
N ARG A 46 3.49 5.42 -2.43
CA ARG A 46 4.92 5.13 -2.48
C ARG A 46 5.21 3.71 -2.96
N ILE A 47 6.29 3.56 -3.72
CA ILE A 47 6.90 2.27 -4.05
C ILE A 47 8.32 2.27 -3.50
N TRP A 48 8.65 1.27 -2.70
CA TRP A 48 9.97 1.13 -2.09
C TRP A 48 10.60 -0.22 -2.44
N HIS A 49 11.82 -0.20 -2.98
CA HIS A 49 12.57 -1.41 -3.30
C HIS A 49 13.46 -1.81 -2.11
N ALA A 50 13.42 -3.08 -1.69
CA ALA A 50 14.11 -3.57 -0.49
C ALA A 50 15.63 -3.36 -0.52
N ALA A 51 16.26 -3.36 -1.71
CA ALA A 51 17.69 -3.06 -1.85
C ALA A 51 18.06 -1.62 -1.42
N ARG A 52 17.09 -0.72 -1.24
CA ARG A 52 17.31 0.64 -0.70
C ARG A 52 17.34 0.66 0.84
N GLY A 53 17.23 -0.49 1.49
CA GLY A 53 17.19 -0.61 2.95
C GLY A 53 15.78 -0.44 3.52
N ILE A 54 15.69 -0.18 4.82
CA ILE A 54 14.42 0.11 5.51
C ILE A 54 14.19 1.63 5.42
N PRO A 55 13.05 2.11 4.88
CA PRO A 55 12.77 3.53 4.87
C PRO A 55 12.57 4.03 6.31
N GLN A 56 13.22 5.14 6.67
CA GLN A 56 12.88 5.89 7.88
C GLN A 56 11.51 6.56 7.64
N LEU A 57 10.53 6.25 8.49
CA LEU A 57 9.19 6.81 8.45
C LEU A 57 9.11 8.12 9.20
#